data_AF-A0A965TVR5-F1
#
_entry.id   AF-A0A965TVR5-F1
#
_cell.length_a   1.000
_cell.length_b   1.000
_cell.length_c   1.000
_cell.angle_alpha   90.00
_cell.angle_beta   90.00
_cell.angle_gamma   90.00
#
_symmetry.space_group_name_H-M   'P 1'
#
loop_
_entity.id
_entity.type
_entity.pdbx_description
1 polymer ?
#
loop_
_entity_poly.entity_id
_entity_poly.type
_entity_poly.pdbx_seq_one_letter_code
_entity_poly.pdbx_strand_id
1 'polypeptide(L)'
;LNPMQTQCKNMEPERLKKEFGKDITFWGGGSDTRSILNRGTPGQVKEDVKRRLEILIPGGGYVFNTIHNILPDVPPENIVALYEAVQEFG
;
A
#
# COMPACT_ATOMS: atom_id res chain seq x y z
N LEU A 1 10.87 7.12 -4.54
CA LEU A 1 10.54 7.44 -3.13
C LEU A 1 10.36 6.14 -2.36
N ASN A 2 11.12 5.95 -1.26
CA ASN A 2 11.06 4.78 -0.38
C ASN A 2 11.46 5.17 1.06
N PRO A 3 10.67 4.87 2.11
CA PRO A 3 9.30 4.36 2.05
C PRO A 3 8.30 5.45 1.69
N MET A 4 7.19 5.08 1.03
CA MET A 4 6.04 5.96 0.87
C MET A 4 5.08 5.82 2.07
N GLN A 5 5.19 6.75 3.03
CA GLN A 5 4.35 6.78 4.22
C GLN A 5 3.15 7.72 4.06
N THR A 6 2.00 7.16 3.69
CA THR A 6 0.84 7.93 3.22
C THR A 6 0.05 8.66 4.32
N GLN A 7 0.31 8.35 5.58
CA GLN A 7 -0.33 9.00 6.74
C GLN A 7 0.31 10.34 7.11
N CYS A 8 1.48 10.67 6.54
CA CYS A 8 2.12 11.94 6.77
C CYS A 8 1.42 13.06 5.98
N LYS A 9 1.50 14.30 6.49
CA LYS A 9 0.91 15.47 5.84
C LYS A 9 1.43 15.60 4.40
N ASN A 10 0.54 15.79 3.44
CA ASN A 10 0.84 15.94 2.00
C ASN A 10 1.39 14.68 1.31
N MET A 11 1.18 13.48 1.89
CA MET A 11 1.69 12.21 1.35
C MET A 11 0.56 11.33 0.79
N GLU A 12 -0.55 11.93 0.37
CA GLU A 12 -1.67 11.24 -0.25
C GLU A 12 -1.19 10.58 -1.58
N PRO A 13 -1.42 9.28 -1.81
CA PRO A 13 -0.95 8.58 -3.01
C PRO A 13 -1.36 9.24 -4.32
N GLU A 14 -2.59 9.73 -4.39
CA GLU A 14 -3.17 10.39 -5.56
C GLU A 14 -2.40 11.67 -5.89
N ARG A 15 -2.06 12.44 -4.85
CA ARG A 15 -1.29 13.66 -4.97
C ARG A 15 0.14 13.35 -5.42
N LEU A 16 0.81 12.43 -4.74
CA LEU A 16 2.19 12.05 -5.06
C LEU A 16 2.29 11.50 -6.48
N LYS A 17 1.37 10.63 -6.90
CA LYS A 17 1.35 10.08 -8.24
C LYS A 17 1.12 11.15 -9.30
N LYS A 18 0.21 12.11 -9.05
CA LYS A 18 -0.05 13.24 -9.94
C LYS A 18 1.16 14.17 -10.08
N GLU A 19 1.83 14.49 -8.97
CA GLU A 19 2.92 15.46 -8.95
C GLU A 19 4.26 14.88 -9.43
N PHE A 20 4.56 13.62 -9.10
CA PHE A 20 5.91 13.06 -9.31
C PHE A 20 5.93 11.72 -10.06
N GLY A 21 4.77 11.14 -10.40
CA GLY A 21 4.69 9.79 -10.96
C GLY A 21 5.30 9.60 -12.35
N LYS A 22 5.71 10.69 -13.01
CA LYS A 22 6.45 10.66 -14.29
C LYS A 22 7.97 10.69 -14.08
N ASP A 23 8.43 11.18 -12.94
CA ASP A 23 9.84 11.49 -12.70
C ASP A 23 10.51 10.45 -11.78
N ILE A 24 9.73 9.79 -10.93
CA ILE A 24 10.26 8.85 -9.94
C ILE A 24 9.46 7.55 -9.86
N THR A 25 10.14 6.49 -9.44
CA THR A 25 9.50 5.24 -9.01
C THR A 25 9.11 5.31 -7.54
N PHE A 26 7.92 4.84 -7.22
CA PHE A 26 7.39 4.70 -5.87
C PHE A 26 7.59 3.29 -5.34
N TRP A 27 8.14 3.16 -4.13
CA TRP A 27 8.31 1.89 -3.44
C TRP A 27 7.72 2.00 -2.04
N GLY A 28 6.70 1.19 -1.73
CA GLY A 28 5.92 1.29 -0.49
C GLY A 28 4.52 1.85 -0.74
N GLY A 29 3.80 2.22 0.32
CA GLY A 29 2.45 2.78 0.17
C GLY A 29 1.34 1.75 -0.08
N GLY A 30 1.67 0.46 -0.09
CA GLY A 30 0.79 -0.63 -0.51
C GLY A 30 -0.24 -1.07 0.52
N SER A 31 -0.01 -0.84 1.81
CA SER A 31 -1.05 -0.98 2.84
C SER A 31 -0.69 -0.28 4.15
N ASP A 32 -1.69 0.22 4.87
CA ASP A 32 -1.53 0.78 6.22
C ASP A 32 -1.25 -0.30 7.26
N THR A 33 0.00 -0.35 7.73
CA THR A 33 0.41 -1.31 8.74
C THR A 33 -0.09 -1.00 10.15
N ARG A 34 -0.33 0.26 10.50
CA ARG A 34 -0.71 0.64 11.87
C ARG A 34 -2.18 0.37 12.15
N SER A 35 -3.05 0.65 11.18
CA SER A 35 -4.50 0.57 11.37
C SER A 35 -5.12 -0.63 10.67
N ILE A 36 -4.87 -0.82 9.38
CA ILE A 36 -5.53 -1.84 8.58
C ILE A 36 -4.90 -3.21 8.79
N LEU A 37 -3.58 -3.33 8.62
CA LEU A 37 -2.91 -4.62 8.70
C LEU A 37 -2.96 -5.22 10.11
N ASN A 38 -2.76 -4.39 11.16
CA ASN A 38 -2.77 -4.86 12.55
C ASN A 38 -4.18 -5.10 13.11
N ARG A 39 -5.21 -4.36 12.67
CA ARG A 39 -6.52 -4.33 13.36
C ARG A 39 -7.73 -4.55 12.46
N GLY A 40 -7.55 -4.53 11.15
CA GLY A 40 -8.62 -4.76 10.19
C GLY A 40 -8.92 -6.25 10.01
N THR A 41 -10.02 -6.54 9.34
CA THR A 41 -10.34 -7.88 8.84
C THR A 41 -9.60 -8.17 7.53
N PRO A 42 -9.44 -9.44 7.13
CA PRO A 42 -8.88 -9.81 5.83
C PRO A 42 -9.54 -9.07 4.66
N GLY A 43 -10.86 -8.89 4.69
CA GLY A 43 -11.58 -8.13 3.65
C GLY A 43 -11.21 -6.65 3.61
N GLN A 44 -11.01 -6.02 4.78
CA GLN A 44 -10.55 -4.63 4.85
C GLN A 44 -9.11 -4.47 4.36
N VAL A 45 -8.24 -5.46 4.60
CA VAL A 45 -6.88 -5.49 4.06
C VAL A 45 -6.91 -5.58 2.54
N LYS A 46 -7.71 -6.49 1.97
CA LYS A 46 -7.86 -6.60 0.51
C LYS A 46 -8.34 -5.30 -0.12
N GLU A 47 -9.34 -4.65 0.48
CA GLU A 47 -9.88 -3.40 -0.02
C GLU A 47 -8.87 -2.24 0.05
N ASP A 48 -8.10 -2.11 1.15
CA ASP A 48 -7.03 -1.10 1.25
C ASP A 48 -5.98 -1.35 0.17
N VAL A 49 -5.47 -2.58 0.04
CA VAL A 49 -4.47 -2.94 -0.98
C VAL A 49 -4.99 -2.63 -2.38
N LYS A 50 -6.19 -3.10 -2.73
CA LYS A 50 -6.83 -2.81 -4.02
C LYS A 50 -6.85 -1.31 -4.32
N ARG A 51 -7.31 -0.49 -3.36
CA ARG A 51 -7.35 0.96 -3.50
C ARG A 51 -5.95 1.55 -3.75
N ARG A 52 -4.91 1.07 -3.05
CA ARG A 52 -3.53 1.54 -3.28
C ARG A 52 -3.03 1.18 -4.66
N LEU A 53 -3.32 -0.02 -5.13
CA LEU A 53 -2.92 -0.51 -6.45
C LEU A 53 -3.61 0.29 -7.56
N GLU A 54 -4.91 0.55 -7.46
CA GLU A 54 -5.67 1.37 -8.42
C GLU A 54 -5.07 2.78 -8.59
N ILE A 55 -4.47 3.34 -7.54
CA ILE A 55 -3.84 4.66 -7.59
C ILE A 55 -2.41 4.60 -8.13
N LEU A 56 -1.62 3.61 -7.69
CA LEU A 56 -0.16 3.62 -7.86
C LEU A 56 0.32 2.88 -9.12
N ILE A 57 -0.42 1.86 -9.59
CA ILE A 57 -0.08 1.09 -10.79
C ILE A 57 -0.16 1.91 -12.09
N PRO A 58 -1.21 2.71 -12.35
CA PRO A 58 -1.37 3.36 -13.65
C PRO A 58 -0.15 4.19 -14.04
N GLY A 59 0.33 4.00 -15.27
CA GLY A 59 1.53 4.66 -15.79
C GLY A 59 2.87 4.06 -15.32
N GLY A 60 2.87 2.93 -14.61
CA GLY A 60 4.10 2.25 -14.18
C GLY A 60 4.85 2.99 -13.06
N GLY A 61 6.11 2.62 -12.80
CA GLY A 61 6.93 3.28 -11.78
C GLY A 61 6.47 3.01 -10.35
N TYR A 62 6.02 1.78 -10.06
CA TYR A 62 5.56 1.37 -8.75
C TYR A 62 6.11 -0.01 -8.37
N VAL A 63 6.60 -0.13 -7.14
CA VAL A 63 7.04 -1.38 -6.51
C VAL A 63 6.25 -1.55 -5.22
N PHE A 64 5.42 -2.59 -5.17
CA PHE A 64 4.60 -2.85 -4.00
C PHE A 64 5.46 -3.15 -2.77
N ASN A 65 5.15 -2.46 -1.67
CA ASN A 65 5.56 -2.84 -0.33
C ASN A 65 4.56 -2.20 0.67
N THR A 66 4.50 -2.75 1.87
CA THR A 66 3.80 -2.13 3.00
C THR A 66 4.32 -0.71 3.29
N ILE A 67 3.51 0.11 3.97
CA ILE A 67 3.90 1.47 4.35
C ILE A 67 5.07 1.49 5.35
N HIS A 68 5.14 0.48 6.21
CA HIS A 68 6.19 0.26 7.19
C HIS A 68 6.30 -1.24 7.48
N ASN A 69 7.29 -1.67 8.25
CA ASN A 69 7.48 -3.08 8.59
C ASN A 69 6.22 -3.76 9.16
N ILE A 70 6.03 -5.03 8.78
CA ILE A 70 5.09 -5.96 9.41
C ILE A 70 5.64 -6.30 10.80
N LEU A 71 4.84 -6.07 11.83
CA LEU A 71 5.22 -6.33 13.22
C LEU A 71 4.64 -7.68 13.70
N PRO A 72 5.16 -8.27 14.81
CA PRO A 72 4.73 -9.58 15.28
C PRO A 72 3.25 -9.71 15.67
N ASP A 73 2.57 -8.59 15.90
CA ASP A 73 1.15 -8.52 16.28
C ASP A 73 0.19 -8.49 15.08
N VAL A 74 0.72 -8.52 13.84
CA VAL A 74 -0.11 -8.66 12.63
C VAL A 74 -0.70 -10.07 12.56
N PRO A 75 -2.03 -10.22 12.46
CA PRO A 75 -2.65 -11.52 12.26
C PRO A 75 -2.17 -12.18 10.95
N PRO A 76 -1.78 -13.47 10.95
CA PRO A 76 -1.30 -14.15 9.74
C PRO A 76 -2.28 -14.11 8.57
N GLU A 77 -3.58 -14.19 8.84
CA GLU A 77 -4.65 -14.09 7.84
C GLU A 77 -4.66 -12.74 7.12
N ASN A 78 -4.24 -11.66 7.78
CA ASN A 78 -4.11 -10.34 7.17
C ASN A 78 -2.88 -10.27 6.25
N ILE A 79 -1.80 -10.99 6.56
CA ILE A 79 -0.62 -11.12 5.68
C ILE A 79 -1.00 -11.89 4.41
N VAL A 80 -1.75 -13.00 4.58
CA VAL A 80 -2.26 -13.79 3.45
C VAL A 80 -3.19 -12.94 2.58
N ALA A 81 -4.14 -12.23 3.19
CA ALA A 81 -5.06 -11.35 2.47
C ALA A 81 -4.34 -10.25 1.68
N LEU A 82 -3.30 -9.66 2.26
CA LEU A 82 -2.45 -8.68 1.58
C LEU A 82 -1.78 -9.30 0.34
N TYR A 83 -1.19 -10.49 0.48
CA TYR A 83 -0.55 -11.18 -0.64
C TYR A 83 -1.55 -11.56 -1.74
N GLU A 84 -2.71 -12.10 -1.36
CA GLU A 84 -3.80 -12.44 -2.29
C GLU A 84 -4.28 -11.21 -3.06
N ALA A 85 -4.47 -10.07 -2.39
CA ALA A 85 -4.89 -8.84 -3.06
C ALA A 85 -3.85 -8.32 -4.06
N VAL A 86 -2.55 -8.46 -3.76
CA VAL A 86 -1.49 -8.11 -4.72
C VAL A 86 -1.50 -9.06 -5.92
N GLN A 87 -1.77 -10.35 -5.73
CA GLN A 87 -1.88 -11.30 -6.85
C GLN A 87 -3.14 -11.05 -7.69
N GLU A 88 -4.24 -10.61 -7.08
CA GLU A 88 -5.53 -10.42 -7.74
C GLU A 88 -5.64 -9.08 -8.49
N PHE A 89 -5.10 -8.00 -7.93
CA PHE A 89 -5.26 -6.63 -8.46
C PHE A 89 -3.96 -5.97 -8.94
N GLY A 90 -2.83 -6.67 -8.81
CA GLY A 90 -1.48 -6.19 -9.13
C GLY A 90 -1.07 -6.28 -10.59
#